data_AF-A0A382Z7S3-F1
#
_entry.id   AF-A0A382Z7S3-F1
#
_cell.length_a   1.000
_cell.length_b   1.000
_cell.length_c   1.000
_cell.angle_alpha   90.00
_cell.angle_beta   90.00
_cell.angle_gamma   90.00
#
_symmetry.space_group_name_H-M   'P 1'
#
loop_
_entity.id
_entity.type
_entity.pdbx_description
1 polymer ?
#
loop_
_entity_poly.entity_id
_entity_poly.type
_entity_poly.pdbx_seq_one_letter_code
_entity_poly.pdbx_strand_id
1 'polypeptide(L)'
;MRVGLLSAILGTTFLCSALFSGNTHAQRRGSEQQSEAAQQETRKTPAMRERVYSRLSEAQACADEDDMPCARELLDRVREMSNLNSYEIAQMWNFYAFIYFSQDNYREAIRAYENVLQQVDLPLGLETTTIFTLTQLYFQEERFEDSLAMLERWFVLTPTP
;
A
#
# COMPACT_ATOMS: atom_id res chain seq x y z
N MET A 1 5.58 -44.46 -18.46
CA MET A 1 6.82 -43.66 -18.49
C MET A 1 6.44 -42.19 -18.43
N ARG A 2 7.01 -41.48 -17.47
CA ARG A 2 6.81 -40.05 -17.16
C ARG A 2 7.70 -39.15 -18.03
N VAL A 3 7.51 -37.84 -17.82
CA VAL A 3 8.35 -36.68 -18.18
C VAL A 3 7.95 -36.07 -19.52
N GLY A 4 7.68 -34.78 -19.70
CA GLY A 4 7.82 -33.49 -18.96
C GLY A 4 7.52 -32.41 -20.02
N LEU A 5 7.53 -31.09 -19.84
CA LEU A 5 7.72 -30.15 -18.75
C LEU A 5 7.23 -28.83 -19.37
N LEU A 6 6.35 -28.09 -18.71
CA LEU A 6 6.07 -26.69 -19.04
C LEU A 6 7.23 -25.83 -18.50
N SER A 7 7.91 -25.07 -19.37
CA SER A 7 8.79 -23.95 -19.00
C SER A 7 8.33 -22.73 -19.80
N ALA A 8 7.75 -21.72 -19.15
CA ALA A 8 8.44 -20.61 -18.49
C ALA A 8 9.08 -19.64 -19.51
N ILE A 9 8.34 -18.57 -19.83
CA ILE A 9 8.91 -17.37 -20.48
C ILE A 9 9.34 -16.43 -19.36
N LEU A 10 10.66 -16.29 -19.26
CA LEU A 10 11.39 -15.33 -18.44
C LEU A 10 11.05 -13.89 -18.84
N GLY A 11 10.62 -13.07 -17.89
CA GLY A 11 10.64 -11.61 -17.98
C GLY A 11 11.77 -11.05 -17.13
N THR A 12 13.02 -11.20 -17.60
CA THR A 12 14.21 -10.65 -16.95
C THR A 12 14.53 -9.27 -17.54
N THR A 13 14.15 -8.19 -16.87
CA THR A 13 14.78 -6.87 -17.09
C THR A 13 15.58 -6.50 -15.86
N PHE A 14 16.82 -6.98 -15.87
CA PHE A 14 17.87 -6.69 -14.92
C PHE A 14 18.56 -5.38 -15.32
N LEU A 15 18.64 -4.45 -14.36
CA LEU A 15 19.85 -3.69 -14.01
C LEU A 15 20.58 -2.94 -15.15
N CYS A 16 20.25 -1.66 -15.32
CA CYS A 16 21.07 -0.73 -16.09
C CYS A 16 22.10 -0.07 -15.16
N SER A 17 23.34 -0.56 -15.16
CA SER A 17 24.49 0.17 -14.64
C SER A 17 25.70 0.12 -15.58
N ALA A 18 26.09 1.33 -15.98
CA ALA A 18 27.44 1.79 -16.32
C ALA A 18 28.14 1.22 -17.55
N LEU A 19 28.11 1.97 -18.66
CA LEU A 19 29.29 2.24 -19.49
C LEU A 19 29.09 3.57 -20.26
N PHE A 20 29.76 4.65 -19.85
CA PHE A 20 30.33 5.66 -20.75
C PHE A 20 31.23 6.61 -19.95
N SER A 21 32.53 6.35 -20.00
CA SER A 21 33.59 7.29 -19.60
C SER A 21 34.05 8.05 -20.84
N GLY A 22 34.09 9.39 -20.79
CA GLY A 22 34.61 10.23 -21.88
C GLY A 22 34.46 11.74 -21.64
N ASN A 23 35.46 12.29 -20.94
CA ASN A 23 35.79 13.69 -20.59
C ASN A 23 35.19 14.92 -21.33
N THR A 24 34.99 15.96 -20.51
CA THR A 24 35.12 17.41 -20.72
C THR A 24 34.11 18.15 -21.62
N HIS A 25 33.06 18.71 -20.99
CA HIS A 25 32.73 20.14 -21.09
C HIS A 25 32.02 20.57 -19.81
N ALA A 26 32.52 21.63 -19.20
CA ALA A 26 31.87 22.32 -18.10
C ALA A 26 30.55 22.94 -18.60
N GLN A 27 29.42 22.42 -18.11
CA GLN A 27 28.16 23.15 -18.09
C GLN A 27 27.52 22.95 -16.73
N ARG A 28 27.86 23.87 -15.81
CA ARG A 28 26.99 24.21 -14.69
C ARG A 28 25.65 24.66 -15.26
N ARG A 29 24.66 23.77 -15.26
CA ARG A 29 23.27 24.11 -14.95
C ARG A 29 23.06 23.49 -13.57
N GLY A 30 22.94 24.24 -12.47
CA GLY A 30 22.17 25.47 -12.40
C GLY A 30 20.69 25.15 -12.61
N SER A 31 20.21 24.09 -11.96
CA SER A 31 18.82 24.00 -11.53
C SER A 31 18.88 23.55 -10.08
N GLU A 32 18.93 24.54 -9.21
CA GLU A 32 18.33 24.47 -7.89
C GLU A 32 16.87 24.04 -8.09
N GLN A 33 16.62 22.75 -8.26
CA GLN A 33 15.46 22.15 -7.63
C GLN A 33 15.88 21.91 -6.19
N GLN A 34 15.98 23.03 -5.46
CA GLN A 34 15.41 23.09 -4.14
C GLN A 34 13.97 22.63 -4.36
N SER A 35 13.74 21.30 -4.34
CA SER A 35 12.44 20.84 -3.89
C SER A 35 12.36 21.50 -2.53
N GLU A 36 11.49 22.50 -2.40
CA GLU A 36 10.88 22.76 -1.11
C GLU A 36 10.56 21.37 -0.58
N ALA A 37 11.39 20.91 0.36
CA ALA A 37 11.11 19.72 1.10
C ALA A 37 9.85 20.12 1.83
N ALA A 38 8.71 19.89 1.19
CA ALA A 38 7.39 20.03 1.75
C ALA A 38 7.55 19.37 3.10
N GLN A 39 7.56 20.19 4.14
CA GLN A 39 7.92 19.75 5.48
C GLN A 39 6.92 18.66 5.78
N GLN A 40 7.32 17.41 5.60
CA GLN A 40 6.43 16.29 5.82
C GLN A 40 6.09 16.39 7.28
N GLU A 41 4.84 16.72 7.58
CA GLU A 41 4.40 16.82 8.96
C GLU A 41 4.80 15.53 9.65
N THR A 42 5.70 15.62 10.63
CA THR A 42 6.14 14.47 11.40
C THR A 42 4.98 14.05 12.30
N ARG A 43 4.09 13.23 11.76
CA ARG A 43 2.94 12.68 12.47
C ARG A 43 3.42 11.69 13.52
N LYS A 44 2.82 11.76 14.72
CA LYS A 44 3.15 10.87 15.83
C LYS A 44 2.35 9.57 15.72
N THR A 45 2.73 8.70 14.79
CA THR A 45 2.10 7.39 14.65
C THR A 45 2.60 6.42 15.74
N PRO A 46 1.71 5.64 16.39
CA PRO A 46 2.10 4.54 17.25
C PRO A 46 2.98 3.50 16.53
N ALA A 47 3.93 2.91 17.26
CA ALA A 47 4.71 1.80 16.71
C ALA A 47 3.87 0.52 16.58
N MET A 48 4.13 -0.28 15.54
CA MET A 48 3.64 -1.65 15.42
C MET A 48 4.31 -2.53 16.50
N ARG A 49 3.53 -3.17 17.36
CA ARG A 49 4.10 -4.10 18.35
C ARG A 49 4.40 -5.45 17.72
N GLU A 50 5.49 -6.07 18.17
CA GLU A 50 5.98 -7.36 17.66
C GLU A 50 4.89 -8.44 17.61
N ARG A 51 4.09 -8.57 18.67
CA ARG A 51 3.01 -9.58 18.73
C ARG A 51 1.98 -9.44 17.61
N VAL A 52 1.71 -8.22 17.15
CA VAL A 52 0.74 -7.95 16.08
C VAL A 52 1.42 -8.13 14.74
N TYR A 53 2.64 -7.58 14.61
CA TYR A 53 3.47 -7.76 13.43
C TYR A 53 3.61 -9.24 13.06
N SER A 54 4.00 -10.10 14.02
CA SER A 54 4.19 -11.53 13.78
C SER A 54 2.93 -12.20 13.21
N ARG A 55 1.75 -11.84 13.70
CA ARG A 55 0.48 -12.41 13.21
C ARG A 55 0.09 -11.88 11.84
N LEU A 56 0.32 -10.60 11.58
CA LEU A 56 0.13 -10.03 10.24
C LEU A 56 1.09 -10.67 9.24
N SER A 57 2.34 -10.93 9.61
CA SER A 57 3.32 -11.61 8.77
C SER A 57 2.95 -13.08 8.51
N GLU A 58 2.41 -13.80 9.49
CA GLU A 58 1.85 -15.14 9.27
C GLU A 58 0.70 -15.11 8.26
N ALA A 59 -0.21 -14.13 8.38
CA ALA A 59 -1.30 -13.96 7.44
C ALA A 59 -0.78 -13.63 6.03
N GLN A 60 0.28 -12.83 5.91
CA GLN A 60 0.94 -12.49 4.64
C GLN A 60 1.53 -13.73 3.98
N ALA A 61 2.21 -14.59 4.75
CA ALA A 61 2.74 -15.84 4.24
C ALA A 61 1.64 -16.73 3.65
N CYS A 62 0.47 -16.83 4.31
CA CYS A 62 -0.67 -17.55 3.74
C CYS A 62 -1.19 -16.92 2.44
N ALA A 63 -1.27 -15.58 2.37
CA ALA A 63 -1.69 -14.90 1.14
C ALA A 63 -0.68 -15.04 -0.01
N ASP A 64 0.62 -15.06 0.28
CA ASP A 64 1.69 -15.29 -0.71
C ASP A 64 1.64 -16.70 -1.31
N GLU A 65 1.09 -17.67 -0.56
CA GLU A 65 0.79 -19.03 -1.01
C GLU A 65 -0.58 -19.16 -1.70
N ASP A 66 -1.28 -18.04 -1.94
CA ASP A 66 -2.65 -17.96 -2.47
C ASP A 66 -3.73 -18.60 -1.56
N ASP A 67 -3.38 -18.88 -0.29
CA ASP A 67 -4.31 -19.37 0.73
C ASP A 67 -5.02 -18.19 1.43
N MET A 68 -5.93 -17.56 0.69
CA MET A 68 -6.77 -16.47 1.18
C MET A 68 -7.65 -16.85 2.38
N PRO A 69 -8.20 -18.09 2.47
CA PRO A 69 -8.87 -18.56 3.69
C PRO A 69 -7.97 -18.54 4.93
N CYS A 70 -6.75 -19.09 4.85
CA CYS A 70 -5.80 -19.04 5.97
C CYS A 70 -5.46 -17.60 6.36
N ALA A 71 -5.15 -16.74 5.38
CA ALA A 71 -4.82 -15.34 5.63
C ALA A 71 -5.94 -14.60 6.37
N ARG A 72 -7.19 -14.83 5.96
CA ARG A 72 -8.39 -14.25 6.59
C ARG A 72 -8.57 -14.74 8.02
N GLU A 73 -8.41 -16.03 8.27
CA GLU A 73 -8.54 -16.60 9.62
C GLU A 73 -7.48 -16.02 10.58
N LEU A 74 -6.25 -15.83 10.10
CA LEU A 74 -5.19 -15.18 10.88
C LEU A 74 -5.49 -13.71 11.16
N LEU A 75 -6.07 -12.97 10.20
CA LEU A 75 -6.52 -11.59 10.43
C LEU A 75 -7.68 -11.51 11.43
N ASP A 76 -8.63 -12.45 11.37
CA ASP A 76 -9.73 -12.51 12.34
C ASP A 76 -9.18 -12.71 13.76
N ARG A 77 -8.16 -13.54 13.94
CA ARG A 77 -7.43 -13.66 15.22
C ARG A 77 -6.75 -12.36 15.64
N VAL A 78 -6.16 -11.61 14.70
CA VAL A 78 -5.59 -10.28 15.01
C VAL A 78 -6.68 -9.34 15.50
N ARG A 79 -7.84 -9.33 14.85
CA ARG A 79 -8.99 -8.49 15.20
C ARG A 79 -9.51 -8.74 16.61
N GLU A 80 -9.39 -9.96 17.11
CA GLU A 80 -9.77 -10.35 18.48
C GLU A 80 -8.73 -9.96 19.55
N MET A 81 -7.54 -9.52 19.15
CA MET A 81 -6.51 -9.11 20.10
C MET A 81 -6.93 -7.87 20.88
N SER A 82 -6.77 -7.92 22.20
CA SER A 82 -7.04 -6.76 23.06
C SER A 82 -6.05 -5.61 22.83
N ASN A 83 -6.53 -4.38 23.01
CA ASN A 83 -5.73 -3.16 23.10
C ASN A 83 -4.87 -2.88 21.88
N LEU A 84 -5.32 -3.21 20.67
CA LEU A 84 -4.66 -2.78 19.43
C LEU A 84 -4.59 -1.25 19.37
N ASN A 85 -3.45 -0.71 18.90
CA ASN A 85 -3.33 0.72 18.64
C ASN A 85 -3.88 1.04 17.24
N SER A 86 -4.05 2.34 16.94
CA SER A 86 -4.65 2.79 15.68
C SER A 86 -3.87 2.32 14.45
N TYR A 87 -2.53 2.29 14.51
CA TYR A 87 -1.69 1.84 13.40
C TYR A 87 -1.83 0.33 13.14
N GLU A 88 -1.90 -0.48 14.20
CA GLU A 88 -2.14 -1.91 14.11
C GLU A 88 -3.52 -2.23 13.50
N ILE A 89 -4.56 -1.52 13.94
CA ILE A 89 -5.91 -1.63 13.38
C ILE A 89 -5.91 -1.23 11.90
N ALA A 90 -5.22 -0.14 11.55
CA ALA A 90 -5.09 0.34 10.18
C ALA A 90 -4.41 -0.70 9.28
N GLN A 91 -3.32 -1.32 9.73
CA GLN A 91 -2.61 -2.33 8.94
C GLN A 91 -3.43 -3.62 8.78
N MET A 92 -4.15 -4.04 9.83
CA MET A 92 -5.08 -5.17 9.74
C MET A 92 -6.17 -4.91 8.69
N TRP A 93 -6.82 -3.74 8.72
CA TRP A 93 -7.83 -3.37 7.72
C TRP A 93 -7.26 -3.22 6.32
N ASN A 94 -6.06 -2.67 6.19
CA ASN A 94 -5.36 -2.58 4.91
C ASN A 94 -5.16 -3.98 4.30
N PHE A 95 -4.80 -4.96 5.12
CA PHE A 95 -4.62 -6.33 4.65
C PHE A 95 -5.95 -7.03 4.34
N TYR A 96 -7.02 -6.82 5.12
CA TYR A 96 -8.35 -7.25 4.69
C TYR A 96 -8.72 -6.68 3.32
N ALA A 97 -8.42 -5.40 3.07
CA ALA A 97 -8.71 -4.76 1.80
C ALA A 97 -7.95 -5.41 0.64
N PHE A 98 -6.68 -5.76 0.83
CA PHE A 98 -5.89 -6.52 -0.15
C PHE A 98 -6.53 -7.89 -0.45
N ILE A 99 -6.95 -8.66 0.57
CA ILE A 99 -7.59 -9.96 0.37
C ILE A 99 -8.91 -9.81 -0.39
N TYR A 100 -9.73 -8.80 -0.06
CA TYR A 100 -10.97 -8.59 -0.79
C TYR A 100 -10.73 -8.13 -2.23
N PHE A 101 -9.72 -7.30 -2.45
CA PHE A 101 -9.33 -6.85 -3.77
C PHE A 101 -8.84 -8.00 -4.65
N SER A 102 -8.02 -8.92 -4.13
CA SER A 102 -7.54 -10.09 -4.89
C SER A 102 -8.65 -11.07 -5.27
N GLN A 103 -9.79 -10.99 -4.60
CA GLN A 103 -10.99 -11.79 -4.85
C GLN A 103 -12.04 -11.04 -5.71
N ASP A 104 -11.66 -9.90 -6.30
CA ASP A 104 -12.56 -8.98 -7.03
C ASP A 104 -13.79 -8.52 -6.22
N ASN A 105 -13.71 -8.61 -4.89
CA ASN A 105 -14.76 -8.16 -3.98
C ASN A 105 -14.53 -6.68 -3.61
N TYR A 106 -14.66 -5.80 -4.60
CA TYR A 106 -14.35 -4.39 -4.45
C TYR A 106 -15.22 -3.69 -3.41
N ARG A 107 -16.47 -4.15 -3.21
CA ARG A 107 -17.35 -3.61 -2.16
C ARG A 107 -16.78 -3.80 -0.76
N GLU A 108 -16.26 -4.99 -0.45
CA GLU A 108 -15.63 -5.24 0.85
C GLU A 108 -14.24 -4.63 0.96
N ALA A 109 -13.49 -4.56 -0.16
CA ALA A 109 -12.20 -3.86 -0.20
C ALA A 109 -12.36 -2.38 0.14
N ILE A 110 -13.36 -1.72 -0.45
CA ILE A 110 -13.74 -0.33 -0.14
C ILE A 110 -14.05 -0.17 1.35
N ARG A 111 -14.92 -1.02 1.91
CA ARG A 111 -15.27 -0.96 3.35
C ARG A 111 -14.04 -1.11 4.23
N ALA A 112 -13.12 -2.01 3.88
CA ALA A 112 -11.89 -2.22 4.62
C ALA A 112 -10.97 -0.97 4.56
N TYR A 113 -10.77 -0.39 3.38
CA TYR A 113 -10.01 0.86 3.25
C TYR A 113 -10.67 2.06 3.94
N GLU A 114 -12.00 2.17 3.93
CA GLU A 114 -12.73 3.17 4.73
C GLU A 114 -12.44 3.00 6.24
N ASN A 115 -12.36 1.75 6.74
CA ASN A 115 -11.97 1.48 8.12
C ASN A 115 -10.50 1.85 8.42
N VAL A 116 -9.59 1.76 7.44
CA VAL A 116 -8.22 2.29 7.58
C VAL A 116 -8.29 3.80 7.84
N LEU A 117 -9.05 4.55 7.04
CA LEU A 117 -9.16 6.02 7.16
C LEU A 117 -9.92 6.51 8.40
N GLN A 118 -10.61 5.62 9.11
CA GLN A 118 -11.23 5.94 10.41
C GLN A 118 -10.21 5.95 11.56
N GLN A 119 -9.00 5.42 11.36
CA GLN A 119 -7.99 5.37 12.40
C GLN A 119 -7.30 6.72 12.58
N VAL A 120 -7.01 7.07 13.84
CA VAL A 120 -6.27 8.28 14.20
C VAL A 120 -4.75 8.07 14.06
N ASP A 121 -4.00 9.16 13.94
CA ASP A 121 -2.53 9.17 13.91
C ASP A 121 -1.90 8.31 12.80
N LEU A 122 -2.58 8.15 11.66
CA LEU A 122 -2.06 7.43 10.50
C LEU A 122 -0.77 8.07 9.95
N PRO A 123 0.23 7.24 9.57
CA PRO A 123 1.34 7.72 8.75
C PRO A 123 0.80 8.38 7.48
N LEU A 124 1.35 9.54 7.11
CA LEU A 124 0.91 10.28 5.92
C LEU A 124 0.90 9.39 4.67
N GLY A 125 1.95 8.59 4.47
CA GLY A 125 2.03 7.69 3.32
C GLY A 125 0.93 6.61 3.28
N LEU A 126 0.52 6.08 4.43
CA LEU A 126 -0.59 5.11 4.49
C LEU A 126 -1.92 5.79 4.18
N GLU A 127 -2.15 6.98 4.73
CA GLU A 127 -3.37 7.75 4.46
C GLU A 127 -3.48 8.12 2.98
N THR A 128 -2.44 8.73 2.39
CA THR A 128 -2.47 9.17 0.99
C THR A 128 -2.62 8.00 0.03
N THR A 129 -1.93 6.88 0.27
CA THR A 129 -2.07 5.65 -0.52
C THR A 129 -3.49 5.09 -0.43
N THR A 130 -4.06 5.05 0.78
CA THR A 130 -5.42 4.53 0.99
C THR A 130 -6.47 5.41 0.31
N ILE A 131 -6.37 6.74 0.43
CA ILE A 131 -7.28 7.68 -0.24
C ILE A 131 -7.23 7.48 -1.75
N PHE A 132 -6.03 7.43 -2.34
CA PHE A 132 -5.88 7.26 -3.77
C PHE A 132 -6.38 5.89 -4.27
N THR A 133 -6.25 4.86 -3.45
CA THR A 133 -6.82 3.54 -3.73
C THR A 133 -8.35 3.59 -3.70
N LEU A 134 -8.95 4.26 -2.71
CA LEU A 134 -10.40 4.48 -2.66
C LEU A 134 -10.91 5.30 -3.84
N THR A 135 -10.16 6.31 -4.32
CA THR A 135 -10.50 7.03 -5.55
C THR A 135 -10.70 6.07 -6.72
N GLN A 136 -9.75 5.16 -6.94
CA GLN A 136 -9.81 4.19 -8.03
C GLN A 136 -10.93 3.17 -7.84
N LEU A 137 -11.11 2.66 -6.62
CA LEU A 137 -12.15 1.67 -6.33
C LEU A 137 -13.57 2.24 -6.44
N TYR A 138 -13.79 3.46 -5.93
CA TYR A 138 -15.07 4.14 -6.12
C TYR A 138 -15.34 4.41 -7.59
N PHE A 139 -14.32 4.80 -8.37
CA PHE A 139 -14.48 4.98 -9.81
C PHE A 139 -14.86 3.67 -10.52
N GLN A 140 -14.18 2.57 -10.19
CA GLN A 140 -14.46 1.24 -10.74
C GLN A 140 -15.88 0.75 -10.45
N GLU A 141 -16.43 1.09 -9.27
CA GLU A 141 -17.81 0.79 -8.86
C GLU A 141 -18.83 1.86 -9.33
N GLU A 142 -18.43 2.75 -10.25
CA GLU A 142 -19.24 3.85 -10.79
C GLU A 142 -19.78 4.85 -9.73
N ARG A 143 -19.14 4.87 -8.55
CA ARG A 143 -19.40 5.82 -7.45
C ARG A 143 -18.61 7.11 -7.67
N PHE A 144 -18.93 7.83 -8.74
CA PHE A 144 -18.12 8.97 -9.20
C PHE A 144 -18.02 10.12 -8.19
N GLU A 145 -19.11 10.43 -7.47
CA GLU A 145 -19.12 11.48 -6.44
C GLU A 145 -18.16 11.14 -5.28
N ASP A 146 -18.19 9.88 -4.82
CA ASP A 146 -17.29 9.42 -3.75
C ASP A 146 -15.83 9.39 -4.22
N SER A 147 -15.60 8.99 -5.48
CA SER A 147 -14.28 9.01 -6.11
C SER A 147 -13.70 10.41 -6.17
N LEU A 148 -14.51 11.39 -6.63
CA LEU A 148 -14.11 12.79 -6.71
C LEU A 148 -13.82 13.36 -5.32
N ALA A 149 -14.66 13.07 -4.33
CA ALA A 149 -14.44 13.51 -2.94
C ALA A 149 -13.12 12.96 -2.36
N MET A 150 -12.78 11.70 -2.64
CA MET A 150 -11.47 11.15 -2.25
C MET A 150 -10.31 11.82 -2.99
N LEU A 151 -10.46 12.08 -4.30
CA LEU A 151 -9.43 12.73 -5.10
C LEU A 151 -9.16 14.17 -4.62
N GLU A 152 -10.21 14.93 -4.29
CA GLU A 152 -10.07 16.25 -3.69
C GLU A 152 -9.32 16.21 -2.36
N ARG A 153 -9.64 15.24 -1.50
CA ARG A 153 -8.91 15.02 -0.24
C ARG A 153 -7.44 14.66 -0.49
N TRP A 154 -7.16 13.88 -1.53
CA TRP A 154 -5.79 13.53 -1.92
C TRP A 154 -4.99 14.77 -2.30
N PHE A 155 -5.53 15.65 -3.16
CA PHE A 155 -4.86 16.90 -3.56
C PHE A 155 -4.51 17.82 -2.38
N VAL A 156 -5.35 17.86 -1.34
CA VAL A 156 -5.06 18.63 -0.11
C VAL A 156 -3.83 18.07 0.62
N LEU A 157 -3.65 16.75 0.61
CA LEU A 157 -2.55 16.07 1.31
C LEU A 157 -1.27 15.96 0.46
N THR A 158 -1.38 16.06 -0.86
CA THR A 158 -0.27 15.95 -1.81
C THR A 158 -0.21 17.19 -2.73
N PRO A 159 0.15 18.36 -2.21
CA PRO A 159 0.14 19.63 -2.98
C PRO A 159 1.19 19.68 -4.10
N THR A 160 2.18 18.78 -4.09
CA THR A 160 3.13 18.55 -5.19
C THR A 160 3.02 17.08 -5.64
N PRO A 161 2.07 16.76 -6.52
CA PRO A 161 1.86 15.39 -7.00
C PRO A 161 2.98 14.90 -7.92
#